data_AF-A0A3S5BCH4-F1
#
_entry.id   AF-A0A3S5BCH4-F1
#
_cell.length_a   1.000
_cell.length_b   1.000
_cell.length_c   1.000
_cell.angle_alpha   90.00
_cell.angle_beta   90.00
_cell.angle_gamma   90.00
#
_symmetry.space_group_name_H-M   'P 1'
#
loop_
_entity.id
_entity.type
_entity.pdbx_description
1 polymer ?
#
loop_
_entity_poly.entity_id
_entity_poly.type
_entity_poly.pdbx_seq_one_letter_code
_entity_poly.pdbx_strand_id
1 'polypeptide(L)'
;MAFLDREYPNMLGERIGNSQASTGRLHYEASCLRAVNQAIGRAIRHAKDYAVIYLVDRRFTRLSIQRQLPNWVQDGLRPDLSWTNLLTDTEAFFKSQSIRP
;
A
#
# COMPACT_ATOMS: atom_id res chain seq x y z
N MET A 1 -7.79 -4.32 7.90
CA MET A 1 -8.58 -5.55 7.66
C MET A 1 -9.91 -5.22 7.03
N ALA A 2 -10.76 -4.39 7.65
CA ALA A 2 -12.09 -4.05 7.11
C ALA A 2 -12.12 -3.60 5.63
N PHE A 3 -11.18 -2.78 5.14
CA PHE A 3 -11.09 -2.42 3.71
C PHE A 3 -10.91 -3.64 2.81
N LEU A 4 -9.99 -4.52 3.18
CA LEU A 4 -9.72 -5.74 2.45
C LEU A 4 -10.93 -6.66 2.52
N ASP A 5 -11.45 -6.96 3.71
CA ASP A 5 -12.55 -7.90 3.87
C ASP A 5 -13.82 -7.46 3.12
N ARG A 6 -14.03 -6.14 2.96
CA ARG A 6 -15.18 -5.57 2.26
C ARG A 6 -15.00 -5.47 0.73
N GLU A 7 -13.83 -5.03 0.25
CA GLU A 7 -13.65 -4.72 -1.17
C GLU A 7 -12.92 -5.81 -1.96
N TYR A 8 -12.12 -6.67 -1.31
CA TYR A 8 -11.39 -7.74 -1.99
C TYR A 8 -12.25 -8.72 -2.76
N PRO A 9 -13.41 -9.21 -2.25
CA PRO A 9 -14.22 -10.18 -2.97
C PRO A 9 -14.67 -9.66 -4.34
N ASN A 10 -15.04 -8.38 -4.40
CA ASN A 10 -15.44 -7.72 -5.64
C ASN A 10 -14.24 -7.50 -6.57
N MET A 11 -13.10 -7.03 -6.05
CA MET A 11 -11.87 -6.86 -6.85
C MET A 11 -11.35 -8.19 -7.41
N LEU A 12 -11.44 -9.28 -6.64
CA LEU A 12 -11.08 -10.62 -7.11
C LEU A 12 -12.08 -11.14 -8.14
N GLY A 13 -13.38 -10.92 -7.93
CA GLY A 13 -14.43 -11.32 -8.88
C GLY A 13 -14.29 -10.64 -10.24
N GLU A 14 -14.08 -9.32 -10.26
CA GLU A 14 -13.81 -8.56 -11.49
C GLU A 14 -12.54 -9.04 -12.19
N ARG A 15 -11.48 -9.36 -11.45
CA ARG A 15 -10.23 -9.83 -12.04
C ARG A 15 -10.33 -11.26 -12.53
N ILE A 16 -11.03 -12.16 -11.85
CA ILE A 16 -11.29 -13.51 -12.36
C ILE A 16 -12.10 -13.42 -13.66
N GLY A 17 -13.08 -12.52 -13.73
CA GLY A 17 -13.87 -12.29 -14.95
C GLY A 17 -13.08 -11.65 -16.10
N ASN A 18 -12.13 -10.76 -15.81
CA ASN A 18 -11.40 -9.97 -16.81
C ASN A 18 -9.97 -10.43 -17.12
N SER A 19 -9.43 -11.46 -16.44
CA SER A 19 -8.01 -11.83 -16.58
C SER A 19 -7.77 -13.29 -16.96
N GLN A 20 -6.74 -13.52 -17.78
CA GLN A 20 -6.15 -14.84 -18.00
C GLN A 20 -5.28 -15.32 -16.81
N ALA A 21 -5.31 -14.63 -15.66
CA ALA A 21 -4.50 -15.00 -14.52
C ALA A 21 -5.14 -16.18 -13.78
N SER A 22 -4.34 -17.20 -13.46
CA SER A 22 -4.83 -18.35 -12.71
C SER A 22 -5.34 -17.96 -11.31
N THR A 23 -6.38 -18.65 -10.83
CA THR A 23 -6.96 -18.46 -9.50
C THR A 23 -5.91 -18.54 -8.39
N GLY A 24 -4.91 -19.42 -8.55
CA GLY A 24 -3.79 -19.53 -7.60
C GLY A 24 -2.96 -18.25 -7.51
N ARG A 25 -2.64 -17.61 -8.64
CA ARG A 25 -1.88 -16.35 -8.65
C ARG A 25 -2.63 -15.23 -7.96
N LEU A 26 -3.93 -15.12 -8.20
CA LEU A 26 -4.79 -14.14 -7.54
C LEU A 26 -4.87 -14.38 -6.03
N HIS A 27 -4.95 -15.65 -5.60
CA HIS A 27 -4.92 -16.01 -4.19
C HIS A 27 -3.61 -15.59 -3.49
N TYR A 28 -2.45 -15.88 -4.10
CA TYR A 28 -1.16 -15.46 -3.53
C TYR A 28 -1.03 -13.94 -3.45
N GLU A 29 -1.49 -13.23 -4.49
CA GLU A 29 -1.49 -11.78 -4.51
C GLU A 29 -2.37 -11.20 -3.40
N ALA A 30 -3.57 -11.75 -3.21
CA ALA A 30 -4.48 -11.37 -2.13
C ALA A 30 -3.87 -11.61 -0.74
N SER A 31 -3.25 -12.76 -0.53
CA SER A 31 -2.59 -13.09 0.73
C SER A 31 -1.41 -12.15 1.02
N CYS A 32 -0.63 -11.80 0.00
CA CYS A 32 0.47 -10.83 0.12
C CYS A 32 -0.05 -9.44 0.53
N LEU A 33 -1.05 -8.91 -0.19
CA LEU A 33 -1.58 -7.59 0.09
C LEU A 33 -2.34 -7.51 1.41
N ARG A 34 -2.94 -8.62 1.87
CA ARG A 34 -3.42 -8.75 3.25
C ARG A 34 -2.30 -8.55 4.26
N ALA A 35 -1.17 -9.22 4.10
CA ALA A 35 -0.03 -9.06 4.99
C ALA A 35 0.55 -7.64 4.97
N VAL A 36 0.68 -7.03 3.78
CA VAL A 36 1.14 -5.63 3.63
C VAL A 36 0.23 -4.68 4.40
N ASN A 37 -1.08 -4.77 4.20
CA ASN A 37 -2.02 -3.87 4.87
C ASN A 37 -2.10 -4.13 6.38
N GLN A 38 -1.80 -5.34 6.85
CA GLN A 38 -1.60 -5.56 8.29
C GLN A 38 -0.39 -4.80 8.81
N ALA A 39 0.76 -4.90 8.12
CA ALA A 39 1.98 -4.20 8.52
C ALA A 39 1.78 -2.68 8.55
N ILE A 40 1.11 -2.13 7.53
CA ILE A 40 0.74 -0.71 7.46
C ILE A 40 -0.11 -0.31 8.68
N GLY A 41 -1.15 -1.09 9.01
CA GLY A 41 -2.00 -0.83 10.18
C GLY A 41 -1.30 -1.02 11.54
N ARG A 42 -0.13 -1.68 11.57
CA ARG A 42 0.73 -1.73 12.77
C ARG A 42 1.67 -0.54 12.87
N ALA A 43 2.05 0.07 11.74
CA ALA A 43 2.89 1.25 11.69
C ALA A 43 2.11 2.55 11.98
N ILE A 44 0.87 2.64 11.49
CA ILE A 44 -0.03 3.79 11.68
C ILE A 44 -1.31 3.27 12.32
N ARG A 45 -1.52 3.56 13.62
CA ARG A 45 -2.61 2.97 14.42
C ARG A 45 -3.72 3.95 14.72
N HIS A 46 -3.39 5.23 14.89
CA HIS A 46 -4.36 6.29 15.16
C HIS A 46 -4.08 7.59 14.39
N ALA A 47 -5.02 8.53 14.40
CA ALA A 47 -4.95 9.77 13.61
C ALA A 47 -3.73 10.66 13.88
N LYS A 48 -3.08 10.52 15.05
CA LYS A 48 -1.84 11.24 15.39
C LYS A 48 -0.56 10.46 15.05
N ASP A 49 -0.67 9.23 14.57
CA ASP A 49 0.50 8.45 14.16
C ASP A 49 0.89 8.86 12.75
N TYR A 50 2.19 8.93 12.52
CA TYR A 50 2.76 9.14 11.20
C TYR A 50 3.92 8.18 11.01
N ALA A 51 4.07 7.68 9.79
CA ALA A 51 5.15 6.78 9.43
C ALA A 51 5.49 6.96 7.95
N VAL A 52 6.73 6.63 7.60
CA VAL A 52 7.14 6.41 6.22
C VAL A 52 7.13 4.91 5.97
N ILE A 53 6.46 4.49 4.89
CA ILE A 53 6.34 3.09 4.48
C ILE A 53 7.06 2.91 3.15
N TYR A 54 8.08 2.04 3.13
CA TYR A 54 8.80 1.70 1.91
C TYR A 54 8.31 0.38 1.33
N LEU A 55 7.79 0.41 0.10
CA LEU A 55 7.36 -0.77 -0.64
C LEU A 55 8.49 -1.23 -1.58
N VAL A 56 9.39 -2.07 -1.07
CA VAL A 56 10.63 -2.46 -1.77
C VAL A 56 10.40 -3.68 -2.67
N ASP A 57 9.58 -3.52 -3.71
CA ASP A 57 9.43 -4.51 -4.78
C ASP A 57 8.90 -3.86 -6.06
N ARG A 58 9.49 -4.19 -7.23
CA ARG A 58 9.06 -3.64 -8.54
C ARG A 58 7.59 -3.91 -8.86
N ARG A 59 6.94 -4.89 -8.23
CA ARG A 59 5.52 -5.17 -8.43
C ARG A 59 4.61 -4.06 -7.90
N PHE A 60 5.04 -3.30 -6.89
CA PHE A 60 4.27 -2.18 -6.35
C PHE A 60 4.21 -0.95 -7.28
N THR A 61 4.99 -0.92 -8.37
CA THR A 61 4.85 0.11 -9.40
C THR A 61 3.70 -0.18 -10.38
N ARG A 62 3.15 -1.41 -10.36
CA ARG A 62 2.05 -1.80 -11.24
C ARG A 62 0.73 -1.21 -10.72
N LEU A 63 0.02 -0.48 -11.58
CA LEU A 63 -1.30 0.08 -11.25
C LEU A 63 -2.29 -0.98 -10.75
N SER A 64 -2.22 -2.20 -11.26
CA SER A 64 -3.07 -3.31 -10.80
C SER A 64 -2.84 -3.68 -9.34
N ILE A 65 -1.61 -3.57 -8.84
CA ILE A 65 -1.26 -3.81 -7.43
C ILE A 65 -1.63 -2.62 -6.57
N GLN A 66 -1.34 -1.40 -7.04
CA GLN A 66 -1.63 -0.16 -6.31
C GLN A 66 -3.13 0.00 -6.05
N ARG A 67 -3.99 -0.32 -7.02
CA ARG A 67 -5.46 -0.27 -6.88
C ARG A 67 -6.04 -1.22 -5.82
N GLN A 68 -5.27 -2.21 -5.37
CA GLN A 68 -5.68 -3.13 -4.32
C GLN A 68 -5.24 -2.66 -2.92
N LEU A 69 -4.48 -1.58 -2.82
CA LEU A 69 -4.20 -0.91 -1.55
C LEU A 69 -5.42 -0.07 -1.13
N PRO A 70 -5.60 0.21 0.15
CA PRO A 70 -6.64 1.13 0.61
C PRO A 70 -6.49 2.51 -0.03
N ASN A 71 -7.59 3.17 -0.40
CA ASN A 71 -7.55 4.49 -1.06
C ASN A 71 -6.67 5.50 -0.31
N TRP A 72 -6.77 5.54 1.03
CA TRP A 72 -5.95 6.44 1.85
C TRP A 72 -4.44 6.15 1.78
N VAL A 73 -4.04 4.91 1.48
CA VAL A 73 -2.63 4.55 1.21
C VAL A 73 -2.25 4.97 -0.20
N GLN A 74 -3.16 4.80 -1.17
CA GLN A 74 -2.92 5.18 -2.57
C GLN A 74 -2.61 6.68 -2.70
N ASP A 75 -3.31 7.54 -1.95
CA ASP A 75 -3.09 8.99 -1.94
C ASP A 75 -1.67 9.39 -1.50
N GLY A 76 -1.01 8.55 -0.70
CA GLY A 76 0.36 8.75 -0.22
C GLY A 76 1.45 8.12 -1.10
N LEU A 77 1.10 7.37 -2.15
CA LEU A 77 2.08 6.69 -2.99
C LEU A 77 2.92 7.69 -3.78
N ARG A 78 4.25 7.47 -3.77
CA ARG A 78 5.21 8.24 -4.57
C ARG A 78 5.88 7.30 -5.58
N PRO A 79 5.73 7.55 -6.90
CA PRO A 79 6.24 6.64 -7.94
C PRO A 79 7.75 6.80 -8.21
N ASP A 80 8.35 7.91 -7.80
CA ASP A 80 9.76 8.22 -8.03
C ASP A 80 10.51 8.30 -6.69
N LEU A 81 11.52 7.45 -6.54
CA LEU A 81 12.32 7.32 -5.33
C LEU A 81 13.79 7.11 -5.73
N SER A 82 14.38 8.10 -6.40
CA SER A 82 15.84 8.23 -6.33
C SER A 82 16.27 8.14 -4.86
N TRP A 83 17.32 7.37 -4.58
CA TRP A 83 17.81 7.16 -3.21
C TRP A 83 18.08 8.48 -2.48
N THR A 84 18.57 9.49 -3.19
CA THR A 84 18.84 10.82 -2.66
C THR A 84 17.56 11.55 -2.23
N ASN A 85 16.52 11.49 -3.07
CA ASN A 85 15.24 12.14 -2.81
C ASN A 85 14.53 11.42 -1.66
N LEU A 86 14.59 10.09 -1.65
CA LEU A 86 14.00 9.26 -0.60
C LEU A 86 14.54 9.63 0.79
N LEU A 87 15.86 9.76 0.95
CA LEU A 87 16.47 10.15 2.22
C LEU A 87 16.07 11.58 2.62
N THR A 88 16.13 12.52 1.67
CA THR A 88 15.83 13.93 1.90
C THR A 88 14.34 14.13 2.29
N ASP A 89 13.43 13.49 1.56
CA ASP A 89 11.98 13.57 1.79
C ASP A 89 11.60 12.95 3.13
N THR A 90 12.29 11.87 3.52
CA THR A 90 12.07 11.22 4.81
C THR A 90 12.47 12.11 5.97
N GLU A 91 13.65 12.72 5.91
CA GLU A 91 14.10 13.65 6.93
C GLU A 91 13.16 14.86 7.02
N ALA A 92 12.77 15.43 5.88
CA ALA A 92 11.83 16.54 5.82
C ALA A 92 10.45 16.17 6.39
N PHE A 93 9.94 14.98 6.07
CA PHE A 93 8.69 14.46 6.61
C PHE A 93 8.74 14.39 8.13
N PHE A 94 9.72 13.70 8.72
CA PHE A 94 9.82 13.55 10.17
C PHE A 94 10.02 14.89 10.89
N LYS A 95 10.80 15.82 10.33
CA LYS A 95 10.91 17.20 10.85
C LYS A 95 9.56 17.92 10.85
N SER A 96 8.80 17.82 9.76
CA SER A 96 7.49 18.48 9.63
C SER A 96 6.44 17.96 10.62
N GLN A 97 6.52 16.69 11.01
CA GLN A 97 5.58 16.09 11.95
C GLN A 97 5.96 16.35 13.42
N SER A 98 7.27 16.45 13.72
CA SER A 98 7.78 16.77 15.07
C SER A 98 7.35 18.18 15.55
N ILE A 99 7.03 19.08 14.62
CA ILE A 99 6.67 20.49 14.91
C ILE A 99 5.15 20.64 15.19
N ARG A 100 4.33 19.60 14.99
CA ARG A 100 2.88 19.67 15.23
C ARG A 100 2.59 19.53 16.73
N PRO A 101 1.92 20.51 17.38
CA PRO A 101 1.66 20.51 18.82
C PRO A 101 0.68 19.43 19.27
#